data_AF-A0A1I8BYU2-F1
#
_entry.id   AF-A0A1I8BYU2-F1
#
_cell.length_a   1.000
_cell.length_b   1.000
_cell.length_c   1.000
_cell.angle_alpha   90.00
_cell.angle_beta   90.00
_cell.angle_gamma   90.00
#
_symmetry.space_group_name_H-M   'P 1'
#
loop_
_entity.id
_entity.type
_entity.pdbx_description
1 polymer ?
#
loop_
_entity_poly.entity_id
_entity_poly.type
_entity_poly.pdbx_seq_one_letter_code
_entity_poly.pdbx_strand_id
1 'polypeptide(L)'
;MNPVRVIYRMPWDYIYKHFLRPTFGAYRATLIRAYVPRMLTLWTFVLCFHYYWKYEMKTWERALGVSPFYNLQNYDLYNDDHDEQSVRIGLPRPDLYHFFDREFVHRIQKFPIGETNRPW
;
A
#
# COMPACT_ATOMS: atom_id res chain seq x y z
N MET A 1 -11.60 13.29 -33.44
CA MET A 1 -11.18 11.97 -32.90
C MET A 1 -10.41 12.22 -31.61
N ASN A 2 -10.66 11.50 -30.51
CA ASN A 2 -10.02 11.79 -29.21
C ASN A 2 -8.49 11.58 -29.31
N PRO A 3 -7.65 12.62 -29.11
CA PRO A 3 -6.21 12.54 -29.34
C PRO A 3 -5.51 11.56 -28.39
N VAL A 4 -5.97 11.45 -27.15
CA VAL A 4 -5.46 10.48 -26.17
C VAL A 4 -5.60 9.06 -26.71
N ARG A 5 -6.71 8.78 -27.39
CA ARG A 5 -7.00 7.48 -27.98
C ARG A 5 -6.05 7.11 -29.12
N VAL A 6 -5.57 8.10 -29.85
CA VAL A 6 -4.62 7.88 -30.94
C VAL A 6 -3.27 7.49 -30.36
N ILE A 7 -2.81 8.20 -29.33
CA ILE A 7 -1.49 8.03 -28.74
C ILE A 7 -1.32 6.63 -28.15
N TYR A 8 -2.22 6.17 -27.26
CA TYR A 8 -2.04 4.85 -26.63
C TYR A 8 -2.27 3.68 -27.60
N ARG A 9 -2.99 3.91 -28.72
CA ARG A 9 -3.29 2.88 -29.72
C ARG A 9 -2.21 2.74 -30.78
N MET A 10 -1.50 3.83 -31.09
CA MET A 10 -0.47 3.90 -32.13
C MET A 10 0.57 2.76 -32.08
N PRO A 11 1.19 2.42 -30.94
CA PRO A 11 2.21 1.36 -30.91
C PRO A 11 1.62 -0.02 -31.26
N TRP A 12 0.42 -0.33 -30.75
CA TRP A 12 -0.24 -1.59 -31.03
C TRP A 12 -0.72 -1.70 -32.48
N ASP A 13 -1.11 -0.58 -33.08
CA ASP A 13 -1.51 -0.54 -34.50
C ASP A 13 -0.32 -0.74 -35.42
N TYR A 14 0.84 -0.20 -35.05
CA TYR A 14 2.10 -0.44 -35.75
C TYR A 14 2.48 -1.92 -35.71
N ILE A 15 2.47 -2.53 -34.51
CA ILE A 15 2.79 -3.95 -34.31
C ILE A 15 1.82 -4.84 -35.09
N TYR A 16 0.53 -4.49 -35.07
CA TYR A 16 -0.50 -5.24 -35.80
C TYR A 16 -0.25 -5.27 -37.31
N LYS A 17 0.05 -4.11 -37.91
CA LYS A 17 0.23 -3.99 -39.36
C LYS A 17 1.52 -4.65 -39.85
N HIS A 18 2.63 -4.44 -39.12
CA HIS A 18 3.96 -4.83 -39.61
C HIS A 18 4.36 -6.26 -39.21
N PHE A 19 3.90 -6.74 -38.05
CA PHE A 19 4.33 -8.05 -37.53
C PHE A 19 3.19 -9.04 -37.49
N LEU A 20 2.08 -8.73 -36.81
CA LEU A 20 1.04 -9.73 -36.51
C LEU A 20 0.24 -10.16 -37.74
N ARG A 21 -0.20 -9.22 -38.57
CA ARG A 21 -1.01 -9.50 -39.76
C ARG A 21 -0.27 -10.35 -40.80
N PRO A 22 0.99 -10.05 -41.20
CA PRO A 22 1.70 -10.85 -42.19
C PRO A 22 2.11 -12.23 -41.69
N THR A 23 2.35 -12.41 -40.39
CA THR A 23 2.79 -13.70 -39.83
C THR A 23 1.65 -14.66 -39.49
N PHE A 24 0.57 -14.17 -38.87
CA PHE A 24 -0.51 -15.01 -38.33
C PHE A 24 -1.82 -14.92 -39.13
N GLY A 25 -1.90 -14.04 -40.13
CA GLY A 25 -3.13 -13.76 -40.86
C GLY A 25 -4.10 -12.87 -40.08
N ALA A 26 -5.18 -12.43 -40.74
CA ALA A 26 -6.07 -11.41 -40.20
C ALA A 26 -6.79 -11.84 -38.91
N TYR A 27 -7.34 -13.05 -38.88
CA TYR A 27 -8.14 -13.54 -37.75
C TYR A 27 -7.33 -13.68 -36.46
N ARG A 28 -6.22 -14.43 -36.50
CA ARG A 28 -5.35 -14.64 -35.34
C ARG A 28 -4.70 -13.34 -34.87
N ALA A 29 -4.28 -12.48 -35.79
CA ALA A 29 -3.73 -11.17 -35.45
C ALA A 29 -4.74 -10.29 -34.70
N THR A 30 -6.03 -10.34 -35.07
CA THR A 30 -7.06 -9.56 -34.36
C THR A 30 -7.31 -10.07 -32.94
N LEU A 31 -7.29 -11.38 -32.74
CA LEU A 31 -7.37 -11.97 -31.40
C LEU A 31 -6.17 -11.52 -30.55
N ILE A 32 -4.95 -11.67 -31.06
CA ILE A 32 -3.73 -11.28 -30.34
C ILE A 32 -3.79 -9.80 -29.93
N ARG A 33 -4.17 -8.91 -30.86
CA ARG A 33 -4.33 -7.47 -30.58
C ARG A 33 -5.39 -7.16 -29.52
N ALA A 34 -6.44 -7.97 -29.41
CA ALA A 34 -7.51 -7.75 -28.43
C ALA A 34 -7.13 -8.25 -27.03
N TYR A 35 -6.45 -9.40 -26.93
CA TYR A 35 -6.18 -10.06 -25.65
C TYR A 35 -4.84 -9.67 -25.03
N VAL A 36 -3.77 -9.56 -25.81
CA VAL A 36 -2.41 -9.33 -25.27
C VAL A 36 -2.29 -8.01 -24.48
N PRO A 37 -2.77 -6.86 -24.98
CA PRO A 37 -2.67 -5.61 -24.21
C PRO A 37 -3.45 -5.67 -22.89
N ARG A 38 -4.58 -6.39 -22.87
CA ARG A 38 -5.40 -6.57 -21.67
C ARG A 38 -4.69 -7.45 -20.65
N MET A 39 -4.08 -8.55 -21.09
CA MET A 39 -3.29 -9.44 -20.23
C MET A 39 -2.06 -8.73 -19.67
N LEU A 40 -1.35 -7.93 -20.46
CA LEU A 40 -0.23 -7.12 -19.98
C LEU A 40 -0.67 -6.08 -18.94
N THR A 41 -1.79 -5.41 -19.17
CA THR A 41 -2.36 -4.46 -18.19
C THR A 41 -2.76 -5.16 -16.89
N LEU A 42 -3.39 -6.34 -17.00
CA LEU A 42 -3.75 -7.13 -15.82
C LEU A 42 -2.51 -7.60 -15.05
N TRP A 43 -1.49 -8.09 -15.76
CA TRP A 43 -0.24 -8.54 -15.16
C TRP A 43 0.50 -7.42 -14.44
N THR A 44 0.63 -6.25 -15.09
CA THR A 44 1.24 -5.07 -14.47
C THR A 44 0.44 -4.59 -13.26
N PHE A 45 -0.89 -4.60 -13.33
CA PHE A 45 -1.74 -4.30 -12.17
C PHE A 45 -1.50 -5.26 -11.01
N VAL A 46 -1.41 -6.56 -11.26
CA VAL A 46 -1.10 -7.57 -10.22
C VAL A 46 0.28 -7.34 -9.61
N LEU A 47 1.29 -7.02 -10.42
CA LEU A 47 2.63 -6.72 -9.92
C LEU A 47 2.65 -5.44 -9.07
N CYS A 48 1.97 -4.38 -9.52
CA CYS A 48 1.83 -3.14 -8.75
C CYS A 48 1.08 -3.39 -7.44
N PHE A 49 -0.01 -4.15 -7.49
CA PHE A 49 -0.77 -4.53 -6.30
C PHE A 49 0.08 -5.36 -5.34
N HIS A 50 0.80 -6.36 -5.84
CA HIS A 50 1.71 -7.17 -5.03
C HIS A 50 2.84 -6.32 -4.45
N TYR A 51 3.43 -5.41 -5.23
CA TYR A 51 4.47 -4.50 -4.73
C TYR A 51 3.94 -3.61 -3.61
N TYR A 52 2.78 -2.97 -3.83
CA TYR A 52 2.11 -2.15 -2.84
C TYR A 52 1.79 -2.97 -1.59
N TRP A 53 1.18 -4.14 -1.76
CA TRP A 53 0.90 -5.06 -0.66
C TRP A 53 2.16 -5.56 0.05
N LYS A 54 3.29 -5.71 -0.63
CA LYS A 54 4.53 -6.20 -0.02
C LYS A 54 5.26 -5.12 0.77
N TYR A 55 5.31 -3.90 0.24
CA TYR A 55 6.17 -2.83 0.78
C TYR A 55 5.41 -1.72 1.50
N GLU A 56 4.11 -1.54 1.23
CA GLU A 56 3.22 -0.58 1.92
C GLU A 56 2.28 -1.27 2.91
N MET A 57 2.73 -2.40 3.45
CA MET A 57 2.10 -3.01 4.62
C MET A 57 2.15 -2.04 5.80
N LYS A 58 1.02 -1.91 6.47
CA LYS A 58 0.94 -1.15 7.71
C LYS A 58 1.91 -1.79 8.70
N THR A 59 2.92 -1.03 9.07
CA THR A 59 3.93 -1.39 10.06
C THR A 59 3.81 -0.43 11.22
N TRP A 60 4.42 -0.76 12.36
CA TRP A 60 4.44 0.13 13.51
C TRP A 60 5.13 1.48 13.22
N GLU A 61 5.94 1.56 12.15
CA GLU A 61 6.56 2.80 11.67
C GLU A 61 5.73 3.59 10.64
N ARG A 62 4.75 2.94 9.99
CA ARG A 62 3.98 3.54 8.89
C ARG A 62 2.50 3.56 9.23
N ALA A 63 1.97 4.77 9.43
CA ALA A 63 0.56 4.99 9.76
C ALA A 63 -0.41 4.67 8.60
N LEU A 64 0.06 4.80 7.36
CA LEU A 64 -0.69 4.51 6.14
C LEU A 64 -0.31 3.13 5.60
N GLY A 65 -1.29 2.39 5.07
CA GLY A 65 -1.06 1.07 4.48
C GLY A 65 -2.25 0.13 4.62
N VAL A 66 -2.23 -0.97 3.88
CA VAL A 66 -3.24 -2.02 4.03
C VAL A 66 -2.83 -2.91 5.18
N SER A 67 -3.75 -3.14 6.12
CA SER A 67 -3.52 -4.04 7.25
C SER A 67 -4.65 -5.05 7.32
N PRO A 68 -4.35 -6.37 7.35
CA PRO A 68 -5.37 -7.37 7.61
C PRO A 68 -5.88 -7.32 9.07
N PHE A 69 -5.11 -6.74 9.98
CA PHE A 69 -5.45 -6.62 11.40
C PHE A 69 -5.18 -5.18 11.87
N TYR A 70 -6.06 -4.59 12.68
CA TYR A 70 -6.00 -3.21 13.22
C TYR A 70 -6.45 -2.08 12.28
N ASN A 71 -7.75 -2.06 12.00
CA ASN A 71 -8.45 -0.81 11.76
C ASN A 71 -8.62 -0.09 13.11
N LEU A 72 -8.10 1.13 13.21
CA LEU A 72 -8.40 2.08 14.31
C LEU A 72 -9.91 2.44 14.39
N GLN A 73 -10.72 1.90 13.49
CA GLN A 73 -12.17 2.07 13.42
C GLN A 73 -12.91 1.50 14.66
N ASN A 74 -12.23 0.83 15.57
CA ASN A 74 -12.79 0.45 16.87
C ASN A 74 -12.67 1.56 17.93
N TYR A 75 -12.03 2.70 17.64
CA TYR A 75 -11.92 3.80 18.61
C TYR A 75 -13.30 4.38 18.97
N ASP A 76 -14.18 4.55 17.98
CA ASP A 76 -15.52 5.09 18.22
C ASP A 76 -16.48 4.05 18.84
N LEU A 77 -16.28 2.76 18.56
CA LEU A 77 -17.04 1.67 19.19
C LEU A 77 -16.62 1.40 20.65
N TYR A 78 -15.39 1.76 21.04
CA TYR A 78 -14.89 1.58 22.41
C TYR A 78 -15.32 2.69 23.39
N ASN A 79 -15.71 3.87 22.89
CA ASN A 79 -16.03 5.01 23.75
C ASN A 79 -17.44 4.95 24.37
N ASP A 80 -18.38 4.18 23.82
CA ASP A 80 -19.76 4.12 24.34
C ASP A 80 -19.88 3.26 25.61
N ASP A 81 -19.04 2.22 25.76
CA ASP A 81 -19.16 1.22 26.85
C ASP A 81 -18.01 1.26 27.88
N HIS A 82 -16.97 2.07 27.67
CA HIS A 82 -15.78 2.07 28.52
C HIS A 82 -15.37 3.46 29.01
N ASP A 83 -14.92 3.54 30.26
CA ASP A 83 -14.41 4.76 30.88
C ASP A 83 -13.27 5.37 30.04
N GLU A 84 -13.34 6.67 29.76
CA GLU A 84 -12.43 7.37 28.84
C GLU A 84 -10.96 7.17 29.22
N GLN A 85 -10.67 7.03 30.52
CA GLN A 85 -9.31 6.80 31.00
C GLN A 85 -8.80 5.40 30.64
N SER A 86 -9.64 4.38 30.76
CA SER A 86 -9.29 3.00 30.41
C SER A 86 -9.03 2.85 28.91
N VAL A 87 -9.84 3.52 28.08
CA VAL A 87 -9.68 3.55 26.61
C VAL A 87 -8.39 4.27 26.21
N ARG A 88 -8.05 5.37 26.89
CA ARG A 88 -6.79 6.10 26.71
C ARG A 88 -5.55 5.27 27.02
N ILE A 89 -5.62 4.38 28.02
CA ILE A 89 -4.49 3.55 28.47
C ILE A 89 -4.38 2.26 27.65
N GLY A 90 -5.51 1.63 27.33
CA GLY A 90 -5.56 0.31 26.71
C GLY A 90 -5.36 0.29 25.19
N LEU A 91 -5.64 1.40 24.50
CA LEU A 91 -5.46 1.48 23.06
C LEU A 91 -4.03 1.86 22.70
N PRO A 92 -3.33 1.08 21.85
CA PRO A 92 -2.04 1.49 21.32
C PRO A 92 -2.26 2.71 20.42
N ARG A 93 -1.82 3.88 20.89
CA ARG A 93 -1.84 5.14 20.13
C ARG A 93 -0.50 5.33 19.41
N PRO A 94 -0.39 4.96 18.12
CA PRO A 94 0.86 5.07 17.37
C PRO A 94 1.28 6.52 17.11
N ASP A 95 0.36 7.48 17.29
CA ASP A 95 0.56 8.93 17.16
C ASP A 95 1.05 9.59 18.46
N LEU A 96 0.69 9.05 19.62
CA LEU A 96 1.06 9.60 20.94
C LEU A 96 2.53 9.35 21.32
N TYR A 97 3.18 8.50 20.54
CA TYR A 97 4.59 8.16 20.64
C TYR A 97 5.12 8.28 19.22
N HIS A 98 5.74 9.40 18.88
CA HIS A 98 6.72 9.39 17.79
C HIS A 98 7.85 8.46 18.25
N PHE A 99 7.69 7.15 18.00
CA PHE A 99 8.64 6.11 18.42
C PHE A 99 10.00 6.23 17.72
N PHE A 100 10.13 7.19 16.80
CA PHE A 100 11.35 7.50 16.08
C PHE A 100 11.70 8.95 16.31
N ASP A 101 12.32 9.20 17.44
CA ASP A 101 13.52 9.99 17.29
C ASP A 101 14.53 9.10 16.54
N ARG A 102 14.69 9.31 15.24
CA ARG A 102 15.61 8.51 14.40
C ARG A 102 17.04 8.56 14.96
N GLU A 103 17.34 9.59 15.73
CA GLU A 103 18.63 9.87 16.36
C GLU A 103 18.74 9.32 17.80
N PHE A 104 17.68 8.69 18.34
CA PHE A 104 17.64 8.16 19.72
C PHE A 104 17.96 9.20 20.82
N VAL A 105 17.82 10.50 20.56
CA VAL A 105 18.23 11.56 21.49
C VAL A 105 17.26 11.65 22.68
N HIS A 106 15.97 11.40 22.45
CA HIS A 106 14.93 11.58 23.45
C HIS A 106 14.48 10.25 24.07
N ARG A 107 15.32 9.64 24.93
CA ARG A 107 14.89 8.52 25.78
C ARG A 107 14.10 9.05 26.98
N ILE A 108 12.87 9.50 26.77
CA ILE A 108 12.00 9.94 27.87
C ILE A 108 11.35 8.71 28.48
N GLN A 109 11.82 8.32 29.66
CA GLN A 109 11.27 7.22 30.44
C GLN A 109 9.89 7.64 30.96
N LYS A 110 8.81 7.06 30.41
CA LYS A 110 7.42 7.49 30.70
C LYS A 110 6.91 7.07 32.07
N PHE A 111 7.57 6.13 32.73
CA PHE A 111 7.22 5.70 34.08
C PHE A 111 8.23 6.28 35.07
N PRO A 112 7.78 6.85 36.20
CA PRO A 112 8.66 7.23 37.31
C PRO A 112 9.11 5.94 38.02
N ILE A 113 9.96 5.17 37.33
CA ILE A 113 10.76 4.14 37.97
C ILE A 113 11.75 4.97 38.77
N GLY A 114 11.58 5.01 40.10
CA GLY A 114 12.40 5.82 40.99
C GLY A 114 13.91 5.62 40.77
N GLU A 115 14.71 6.43 41.43
CA GLU A 115 16.17 6.41 41.25
C GLU A 115 16.72 4.99 41.34
N THR A 116 17.54 4.62 40.35
CA THR A 116 18.12 3.29 40.29
C THR A 116 19.15 3.19 41.40
N ASN A 117 18.84 2.44 42.46
CA ASN A 117 19.78 2.22 43.55
C ASN A 117 20.83 1.18 43.10
N ARG A 118 21.78 1.61 42.26
CA ARG A 118 22.94 0.79 41.88
C ARG A 118 24.08 1.08 42.86
N PRO A 119 24.65 0.05 43.50
CA PRO A 119 25.71 0.24 44.49
C PRO A 119 27.11 0.46 43.88
N TRP A 120 27.21 0.90 42.63
CA TRP A 120 28.47 1.29 41.98
C TRP A 120 28.26 2.44 41.00
#